data_AF-A0A550GPT1-F1
#
_entry.id   AF-A0A550GPT1-F1
#
_cell.length_a   1.000
_cell.length_b   1.000
_cell.length_c   1.000
_cell.angle_alpha   90.00
_cell.angle_beta   90.00
_cell.angle_gamma   90.00
#
_symmetry.space_group_name_H-M   'P 1'
#
loop_
_entity.id
_entity.type
_entity.pdbx_description
1 polymer ?
#
loop_
_entity_poly.entity_id
_entity_poly.type
_entity_poly.pdbx_seq_one_letter_code
_entity_poly.pdbx_strand_id
1 'polypeptide(L)' 'MSDQSEKRYTGTCIDCKSTLELFEVDFEKGKRIMHCKNCNLYHFYKKDFFGNWKLKKAGRVNDLWKNSK' A
#
# COMPACT_ATOMS: atom_id res chain seq x y z
N MET A 1 6.51 -1.16 30.68
CA MET A 1 5.69 -1.63 29.55
C MET A 1 5.93 -0.66 28.42
N SER A 2 6.82 -1.01 27.49
CA SER A 2 7.16 -0.12 26.37
C SER A 2 6.03 -0.19 25.36
N ASP A 3 5.30 0.90 25.25
CA ASP A 3 4.25 1.14 24.26
C ASP A 3 4.86 0.97 22.87
N GLN A 4 4.89 -0.28 22.38
CA GLN A 4 5.05 -0.57 20.96
C GLN A 4 3.79 -0.01 20.32
N SER A 5 3.83 1.29 20.07
CA SER A 5 3.01 1.93 19.06
C SER A 5 3.29 1.17 17.78
N GLU A 6 2.51 0.11 17.56
CA GLU A 6 2.39 -0.56 16.29
C GLU A 6 2.21 0.60 15.32
N LYS A 7 3.26 0.91 14.55
CA LYS A 7 3.17 1.82 13.42
C LYS A 7 2.28 1.09 12.42
N ARG A 8 0.98 1.05 12.72
CA ARG A 8 -0.06 0.68 11.80
C ARG A 8 0.09 1.75 10.75
N TYR A 9 0.77 1.38 9.68
CA TYR A 9 0.91 2.19 8.51
C TYR A 9 -0.50 2.40 7.99
N THR A 10 -1.20 3.40 8.52
CA THR A 10 -2.58 3.74 8.20
C THR A 10 -2.52 4.76 7.09
N GLY A 11 -3.00 4.35 5.92
CA GLY A 11 -3.19 5.23 4.78
C GLY A 11 -4.66 5.46 4.55
N THR A 12 -5.00 6.43 3.71
CA THR A 12 -6.37 6.65 3.26
C THR A 12 -6.49 6.16 1.82
N CYS A 13 -7.50 5.34 1.53
CA CYS A 13 -7.77 4.89 0.18
C CYS A 13 -8.13 6.10 -0.71
N ILE A 14 -7.59 6.14 -1.91
CA ILE A 14 -7.79 7.26 -2.85
C ILE A 14 -9.19 7.23 -3.45
N ASP A 15 -9.81 6.05 -3.47
CA ASP A 15 -11.10 5.80 -4.08
C ASP A 15 -12.23 5.99 -3.05
N CYS A 16 -12.28 5.14 -2.01
CA CYS A 16 -13.37 5.14 -1.04
C CYS A 16 -13.09 5.94 0.26
N LYS A 17 -11.91 6.57 0.37
CA LYS A 17 -11.45 7.29 1.58
C LYS A 17 -11.43 6.48 2.88
N SER A 18 -11.63 5.16 2.81
CA SER A 18 -11.53 4.28 3.97
C SER A 18 -10.08 3.98 4.34
N THR A 19 -9.87 3.42 5.52
CA THR A 19 -8.55 3.06 6.01
C THR A 19 -7.89 1.98 5.14
N LEU A 20 -6.64 2.23 4.77
CA LEU A 20 -5.73 1.27 4.18
C LEU A 20 -4.95 0.58 5.28
N GLU A 21 -4.88 -0.73 5.20
CA GLU A 21 -4.02 -1.54 6.06
C GLU A 21 -2.74 -1.93 5.32
N LEU A 22 -1.67 -2.12 6.08
CA LEU A 22 -0.44 -2.65 5.52
C LEU A 22 -0.65 -4.10 5.12
N PHE A 23 -0.44 -4.41 3.85
CA PHE A 23 -0.49 -5.78 3.36
C PHE A 23 0.92 -6.36 3.33
N GLU A 24 1.86 -5.67 2.69
CA GLU A 24 3.24 -6.12 2.54
C GLU A 24 4.20 -4.91 2.49
N VAL A 25 5.40 -5.05 3.01
CA VAL A 25 6.46 -4.05 2.86
C VAL A 25 7.81 -4.72 2.67
N ASP A 26 8.43 -4.48 1.52
CA ASP A 26 9.81 -4.83 1.23
C ASP A 26 10.70 -3.60 1.46
N PHE A 27 11.43 -3.57 2.56
CA PHE A 27 12.40 -2.51 2.81
C PHE A 27 13.61 -2.60 1.86
N GLU A 28 14.05 -3.81 1.50
CA GLU A 28 15.17 -4.04 0.58
C GLU A 28 14.86 -3.53 -0.84
N LYS A 29 13.65 -3.83 -1.34
CA LYS A 29 13.20 -3.40 -2.68
C LYS A 29 12.55 -2.01 -2.68
N GLY A 30 12.39 -1.40 -1.51
CA GLY A 30 11.65 -0.15 -1.32
C GLY A 30 10.21 -0.25 -1.85
N LYS A 31 9.51 -1.36 -1.61
CA LYS A 31 8.11 -1.53 -2.00
C LYS A 31 7.22 -1.59 -0.78
N ARG A 32 6.04 -0.98 -0.86
CA ARG A 32 5.03 -1.03 0.19
C ARG A 32 3.68 -1.20 -0.46
N ILE A 33 2.96 -2.23 -0.05
CA ILE A 33 1.64 -2.57 -0.54
C ILE A 33 0.67 -2.34 0.60
N MET A 34 -0.37 -1.55 0.33
CA MET A 34 -1.47 -1.34 1.26
C MET A 34 -2.76 -1.85 0.65
N HIS A 35 -3.62 -2.44 1.46
CA HIS A 35 -4.90 -2.99 1.04
C HIS A 35 -6.05 -2.24 1.70
N CYS A 36 -7.05 -1.87 0.91
CA CYS A 36 -8.28 -1.30 1.45
C CYS A 36 -9.30 -2.40 1.73
N LYS A 37 -9.65 -2.59 3.01
CA LYS A 37 -10.70 -3.54 3.41
C LYS A 37 -12.11 -3.20 2.89
N ASN A 38 -12.36 -1.95 2.49
CA ASN A 38 -13.68 -1.53 2.05
C ASN A 38 -13.92 -1.76 0.54
N CYS A 39 -12.98 -1.33 -0.30
CA CYS A 39 -13.12 -1.41 -1.77
C CYS A 39 -12.26 -2.52 -2.43
N ASN A 40 -11.49 -3.27 -1.62
CA ASN A 40 -10.54 -4.30 -2.07
C ASN A 40 -9.50 -3.81 -3.10
N LEU A 41 -9.16 -2.51 -3.02
CA LEU A 41 -8.10 -1.90 -3.84
C LEU A 41 -6.74 -2.09 -3.16
N TYR A 42 -5.75 -2.48 -3.96
CA TYR A 42 -4.36 -2.57 -3.56
C TYR A 42 -3.59 -1.36 -4.04
N HIS A 43 -2.94 -0.68 -3.11
CA HIS A 43 -2.13 0.50 -3.31
C HIS A 43 -0.65 0.14 -3.25
N PHE A 44 0.04 0.28 -4.37
CA PHE A 44 1.46 0.00 -4.53
C PHE A 44 2.25 1.29 -4.40
N TYR A 45 2.96 1.43 -3.30
CA TYR A 45 3.93 2.48 -3.06
C TYR A 45 5.33 1.95 -3.36
N LYS A 46 6.15 2.80 -3.98
CA LYS A 46 7.58 2.55 -4.16
C LYS A 46 8.35 3.71 -3.53
N LYS A 47 9.41 3.38 -2.81
CA LYS A 47 10.36 4.34 -2.27
C LYS A 47 11.21 4.84 -3.42
N ASP A 48 11.19 6.15 -3.66
CA ASP A 48 12.09 6.79 -4.61
C ASP A 48 13.49 6.97 -3.98
N PHE A 49 14.50 7.32 -4.77
CA PHE A 49 15.90 7.46 -4.31
C PHE A 49 16.09 8.47 -3.17
N PHE A 50 15.18 9.44 -3.04
CA PHE A 50 15.16 10.42 -1.93
C PHE A 50 14.50 9.90 -0.65
N GLY A 51 14.05 8.65 -0.62
CA GLY A 51 13.45 8.03 0.55
C GLY A 51 11.94 8.25 0.73
N ASN A 52 11.31 9.00 -0.18
CA ASN A 52 9.87 9.25 -0.17
C ASN A 52 9.08 8.08 -0.75
N TRP A 53 7.93 7.76 -0.15
CA TRP A 53 7.00 6.75 -0.66
C TRP A 53 6.05 7.38 -1.68
N LYS A 54 6.13 6.93 -2.94
CA LYS A 54 5.25 7.41 -4.01
C LYS A 54 4.31 6.30 -4.47
N LEU A 55 3.02 6.60 -4.52
CA LEU A 55 2.03 5.70 -5.09
C LEU A 55 2.34 5.52 -6.58
N LYS A 56 2.64 4.29 -6.99
CA LYS A 56 2.88 3.93 -8.39
C LYS A 56 1.62 3.42 -9.06
N LYS A 57 0.84 2.62 -8.35
CA LYS A 57 -0.39 2.02 -8.90
C LYS A 57 -1.39 1.78 -7.78
N ALA A 58 -2.67 1.97 -8.08
CA ALA A 58 -3.77 1.50 -7.25
C ALA A 58 -4.73 0.72 -8.15
N GLY A 59 -5.15 -0.46 -7.72
CA GLY A 59 -6.02 -1.31 -8.53
C GLY A 59 -6.45 -2.57 -7.79
N ARG A 60 -7.54 -3.19 -8.24
CA ARG A 60 -7.94 -4.50 -7.72
C ARG A 60 -6.98 -5.54 -8.27
N VAL A 61 -6.78 -6.63 -7.54
CA VAL A 61 -5.94 -7.76 -8.00
C VAL A 61 -6.32 -8.18 -9.43
N ASN A 62 -7.61 -8.33 -9.73
CA ASN A 62 -8.04 -8.70 -11.08
C ASN A 62 -7.59 -7.73 -12.19
N ASP A 63 -7.53 -6.42 -11.91
CA ASP A 63 -7.12 -5.41 -12.90
C ASP A 63 -5.59 -5.32 -13.04
N LEU A 64 -4.85 -5.72 -12.00
CA LEU A 64 -3.39 -5.70 -12.01
C LEU A 64 -2.81 -6.85 -12.84
N TRP A 65 -3.46 -8.01 -12.84
CA TRP A 65 -2.99 -9.24 -13.49
C TRP A 65 -3.49 -9.35 -14.94
N LYS A 66 -4.55 -8.61 -15.32
CA LYS A 66 -5.03 -8.54 -16.71
C LYS A 66 -4.07 -7.87 -17.69
N ASN A 67 -3.10 -7.10 -17.22
CA ASN A 67 -2.10 -6.43 -18.06
C ASN A 67 -0.85 -7.28 -18.37
N SER A 68 -0.89 -8.60 -18.12
CA SER A 68 0.22 -9.51 -18.45
C SER A 68 -0.03 -10.33 -19.72
N LYS A 69 -0.78 -9.78 -20.69
CA LYS A 69 -1.08 -10.44 -21.97
C LYS A 69 -0.40 -9.73 -23.13
#